data_AF-A0A8U0HS19-F1
#
_entry.id   AF-A0A8U0HS19-F1
#
_cell.length_a   1.000
_cell.length_b   1.000
_cell.length_c   1.000
_cell.angle_alpha   90.00
_cell.angle_beta   90.00
_cell.angle_gamma   90.00
#
_symmetry.space_group_name_H-M   'P 1'
#
loop_
_entity.id
_entity.type
_entity.pdbx_description
1 polymer ?
#
loop_
_entity_poly.entity_id
_entity_poly.type
_entity_poly.pdbx_seq_one_letter_code
_entity_poly.pdbx_strand_id
1 'polypeptide(L)' 'MNESAGAADQPDDIAEMDITEPTVTWLEVSHPQQPIPIGEKDRVLDSHFNEQYDVWEVLLVALPDEEEEEEE' A
#
# COMPACT_ATOMS: atom_id res chain seq x y z
N MET A 1 -3.80 28.62 -4.73
CA MET A 1 -4.53 27.44 -5.24
C MET A 1 -3.99 26.25 -4.46
N ASN A 2 -4.90 25.42 -3.92
CA ASN A 2 -4.62 24.28 -3.03
C ASN A 2 -3.50 23.36 -3.55
N GLU A 3 -2.48 23.15 -2.72
CA GLU A 3 -1.65 21.96 -2.75
C GLU A 3 -2.10 21.09 -1.58
N SER A 4 -3.08 20.22 -1.84
CA SER A 4 -3.49 19.15 -0.94
C SER A 4 -2.88 17.86 -1.50
N ALA A 5 -1.60 17.63 -1.26
CA ALA A 5 -0.98 16.31 -1.39
C ALA A 5 -0.69 15.83 0.03
N GLY A 6 -1.73 15.29 0.65
CA GLY A 6 -1.65 14.70 1.98
C GLY A 6 -0.95 13.35 1.96
N ALA A 7 -0.22 13.08 3.04
CA ALA A 7 0.22 11.77 3.51
C ALA A 7 1.05 10.91 2.54
N ALA A 8 2.35 11.19 2.50
CA ALA A 8 3.36 10.17 2.23
C ALA A 8 4.44 10.27 3.32
N ASP A 9 4.01 10.12 4.58
CA ASP A 9 4.91 10.01 5.74
C ASP A 9 4.77 8.56 6.22
N GLN A 10 5.85 7.79 6.05
CA GLN A 10 6.05 6.36 6.35
C GLN A 10 5.49 5.33 5.33
N PRO A 11 6.37 4.57 4.64
CA PRO A 11 5.97 3.48 3.75
C PRO A 11 5.68 2.15 4.49
N ASP A 12 5.80 2.09 5.82
CA ASP A 12 5.73 0.81 6.54
C ASP A 12 4.30 0.30 6.80
N ASP A 13 3.27 1.13 6.67
CA ASP A 13 1.91 0.79 7.14
C ASP A 13 0.82 1.18 6.11
N ILE A 14 0.86 0.58 4.91
CA ILE A 14 -0.25 0.69 3.95
C ILE A 14 -1.53 0.07 4.51
N ALA A 15 -1.41 -0.96 5.36
CA ALA A 15 -2.53 -1.59 6.03
C ALA A 15 -3.29 -0.66 7.01
N GLU A 16 -2.72 0.49 7.37
CA GLU A 16 -3.37 1.49 8.23
C GLU A 16 -3.99 2.66 7.44
N MET A 17 -3.88 2.66 6.11
CA MET A 17 -4.48 3.70 5.27
C MET A 17 -5.98 3.45 5.10
N ASP A 18 -6.79 4.49 5.35
CA ASP A 18 -8.24 4.48 5.14
C ASP A 18 -8.53 4.57 3.63
N ILE A 19 -8.53 3.42 2.95
CA ILE A 19 -8.75 3.31 1.51
C ILE A 19 -10.25 3.23 1.24
N THR A 20 -10.84 4.29 0.71
CA THR A 20 -12.28 4.35 0.36
C THR A 20 -12.57 3.97 -1.10
N GLU A 21 -11.53 3.94 -1.94
CA GLU A 21 -11.60 3.59 -3.37
C GLU A 21 -10.39 2.73 -3.76
N PRO A 22 -10.52 1.80 -4.74
CA PRO A 22 -9.40 0.99 -5.21
C PRO A 22 -8.22 1.85 -5.64
N THR A 23 -7.09 1.71 -4.94
CA THR A 23 -5.91 2.57 -5.11
C THR A 23 -4.72 1.74 -5.53
N VAL A 24 -4.04 2.14 -6.61
CA VAL A 24 -2.81 1.49 -7.09
C VAL A 24 -1.62 2.31 -6.61
N THR A 25 -0.67 1.68 -5.92
CA THR A 25 0.50 2.35 -5.35
C THR A 25 1.76 1.49 -5.37
N TRP A 26 2.92 2.14 -5.31
CA TRP A 26 4.22 1.51 -5.19
C TRP A 26 4.70 1.55 -3.73
N LEU A 27 5.15 0.41 -3.22
CA LEU A 27 5.73 0.25 -1.90
C LEU A 27 7.23 -0.04 -2.02
N GLU A 28 8.04 0.68 -1.25
CA GLU A 28 9.48 0.44 -1.14
C GLU A 28 9.80 -0.50 0.02
N VAL A 29 10.33 -1.67 -0.28
CA VAL A 29 10.63 -2.75 0.67
C VAL A 29 12.15 -2.89 0.82
N SER A 30 12.68 -2.35 1.91
CA SER A 30 14.12 -2.39 2.23
C SER A 30 14.57 -3.74 2.81
N HIS A 31 13.66 -4.50 3.42
CA HIS A 31 13.96 -5.77 4.08
C HIS A 31 13.04 -6.89 3.55
N PRO A 32 13.26 -7.41 2.33
CA PRO A 32 12.34 -8.35 1.69
C PRO A 32 12.20 -9.70 2.42
N GLN A 33 13.07 -10.00 3.39
CA GLN A 33 12.96 -11.21 4.22
C GLN A 33 12.02 -11.02 5.43
N GLN A 34 11.62 -9.79 5.73
CA GLN A 34 10.63 -9.51 6.76
C GLN A 34 9.24 -9.47 6.12
N PRO A 35 8.25 -10.21 6.66
CA PRO A 35 6.90 -10.12 6.16
C PRO A 35 6.35 -8.71 6.42
N ILE A 36 5.73 -8.12 5.40
CA ILE A 36 5.06 -6.82 5.50
C ILE A 36 3.56 -7.08 5.49
N PRO A 37 2.80 -6.56 6.47
CA PRO A 37 1.36 -6.64 6.44
C PRO A 37 0.82 -5.81 5.26
N ILE A 38 -0.03 -6.43 4.45
CA ILE A 38 -0.88 -5.76 3.47
C ILE A 38 -2.34 -6.04 3.84
N GLY A 39 -3.27 -5.20 3.39
CA GLY A 39 -4.69 -5.41 3.62
C GLY A 39 -5.15 -6.79 3.11
N GLU A 40 -6.17 -7.38 3.73
CA GLU A 40 -6.61 -8.75 3.41
C GLU A 40 -7.06 -8.88 1.93
N LYS A 41 -7.65 -7.82 1.40
CA LYS A 41 -8.13 -7.74 0.02
C LYS A 41 -7.07 -7.24 -0.95
N ASP A 42 -5.95 -6.73 -0.44
CA ASP A 42 -4.88 -6.16 -1.26
C ASP A 42 -4.21 -7.24 -2.09
N ARG A 43 -3.73 -6.84 -3.26
CA ARG A 43 -3.05 -7.76 -4.18
C ARG A 43 -1.78 -7.12 -4.71
N VAL A 44 -0.70 -7.89 -4.69
CA VAL A 44 0.54 -7.55 -5.40
C VAL A 44 0.32 -7.76 -6.89
N LEU A 45 0.59 -6.73 -7.67
CA LEU A 45 0.46 -6.73 -9.13
C LEU A 45 1.80 -6.97 -9.82
N ASP A 46 2.86 -6.35 -9.30
CA ASP A 46 4.22 -6.45 -9.84
C ASP A 46 5.24 -6.23 -8.72
N SER A 47 6.47 -6.71 -8.92
CA SER A 47 7.57 -6.47 -8.00
C SER A 47 8.89 -6.47 -8.76
N HIS A 48 9.74 -5.49 -8.50
CA HIS A 48 11.07 -5.46 -9.07
C HIS A 48 12.10 -4.97 -8.07
N PHE A 49 13.34 -5.42 -8.25
CA PHE A 49 14.45 -4.98 -7.43
C PHE A 49 15.10 -3.74 -8.04
N ASN A 50 15.19 -2.66 -7.26
CA ASN A 50 15.83 -1.43 -7.64
C ASN A 50 17.28 -1.42 -7.14
N GLU A 51 18.22 -1.74 -8.03
CA GLU A 51 19.66 -1.83 -7.72
C GLU A 51 20.27 -0.48 -7.28
N GLN A 52 19.66 0.64 -7.66
CA GLN A 52 20.19 1.96 -7.32
C GLN A 52 19.97 2.29 -5.83
N TYR A 53 18.87 1.80 -5.27
CA TYR A 53 18.46 2.09 -3.89
C TYR A 53 18.54 0.86 -2.97
N ASP A 54 18.87 -0.32 -3.51
CA ASP A 54 18.94 -1.59 -2.79
C ASP A 54 17.60 -1.97 -2.12
N VAL A 55 16.48 -1.61 -2.76
CA VAL A 55 15.11 -1.88 -2.29
C VAL A 55 14.31 -2.65 -3.31
N TRP A 56 13.29 -3.37 -2.86
CA TRP A 56 12.26 -3.91 -3.72
C TRP A 56 11.12 -2.90 -3.88
N GLU A 57 10.80 -2.54 -5.11
CA GLU A 57 9.62 -1.76 -5.43
C GLU A 57 8.49 -2.72 -5.78
N VAL A 58 7.44 -2.72 -4.95
CA VAL A 58 6.28 -3.61 -5.07
C VAL A 58 5.06 -2.80 -5.46
N LEU A 59 4.48 -3.09 -6.62
CA LEU A 59 3.23 -2.51 -7.06
C LEU A 59 2.08 -3.31 -6.45
N LEU A 60 1.19 -2.62 -5.74
CA LEU A 60 0.00 -3.23 -5.17
C LEU A 60 -1.26 -2.46 -5.54
N VAL A 61 -2.37 -3.18 -5.54
CA VAL A 61 -3.70 -2.60 -5.49
C VAL A 61 -4.24 -2.78 -4.08
N ALA A 62 -4.49 -1.65 -3.42
CA ALA A 62 -5.21 -1.60 -2.17
C ALA A 62 -6.70 -1.48 -2.47
N LEU A 63 -7.51 -2.37 -1.90
CA LEU A 63 -8.96 -2.35 -2.07
C LEU A 63 -9.60 -1.81 -0.79
N PRO A 64 -10.71 -1.07 -0.90
CA PRO A 64 -11.44 -0.68 0.29
C PRO A 64 -11.82 -1.93 1.07
N ASP A 65 -11.60 -1.91 2.37
CA ASP A 65 -12.28 -2.83 3.25
C ASP A 65 -13.77 -2.61 3.04
N GLU A 66 -14.50 -3.69 2.78
CA GLU A 66 -15.96 -3.58 2.77
C GLU A 66 -16.25 -3.44 4.25
N GLU A 67 -16.55 -2.22 4.73
CA GLU A 67 -17.23 -2.06 6.00
C GLU A 67 -18.36 -3.09 5.96
N GLU A 68 -18.31 -4.06 6.89
CA GLU A 68 -19.41 -5.01 7.08
C GLU A 68 -20.67 -4.15 7.09
N GLU A 69 -21.48 -4.23 6.03
CA GLU A 69 -22.79 -3.58 6.02
C GLU A 69 -23.50 -4.14 7.25
N GLU A 70 -23.55 -3.37 8.34
CA GLU A 70 -24.35 -3.68 9.50
C GLU A 70 -25.80 -3.74 8.99
N GLU A 71 -26.27 -4.96 8.74
CA GLU A 71 -27.66 -5.25 8.45
C GLU A 71 -28.52 -4.83 9.66
N GLU A 72 -29.05 -3.61 9.65
CA GLU A 72 -30.18 -3.18 10.48
C GLU A 72 -31.34 -2.58 9.66
#